data_AF-A0A367IAI7-F1
#
_entry.id   AF-A0A367IAI7-F1
#
_cell.length_a   1.000
_cell.length_b   1.000
_cell.length_c   1.000
_cell.angle_alpha   90.00
_cell.angle_beta   90.00
_cell.angle_gamma   90.00
#
_symmetry.space_group_name_H-M   'P 1'
#
loop_
_entity.id
_entity.type
_entity.pdbx_description
1 polymer ?
#
loop_
_entity_poly.entity_id
_entity_poly.type
_entity_poly.pdbx_seq_one_letter_code
_entity_poly.pdbx_strand_id
1 'polypeptide(L)'
;MKTALTDRELESFGTPDPRILVCGCGGSGNNTMNRITHIGVEGAITVAINTDKQDLDLTRAMQKLLVGRHITRGLGAGGDPVMGRRCAEAGRDVIGKIVHG
;
A
#
# COMPACT_ATOMS: atom_id res chain seq x y z
N MET A 1 -24.08 28.25 -23.74
CA MET A 1 -22.82 27.52 -23.48
C MET A 1 -23.13 26.04 -23.68
N LYS A 2 -22.34 25.30 -24.47
CA LYS A 2 -22.53 23.84 -24.59
C LYS A 2 -22.29 23.22 -23.21
N THR A 3 -23.25 22.43 -22.73
CA THR A 3 -23.22 21.80 -21.40
C THR A 3 -22.77 20.33 -21.44
N ALA A 4 -22.42 19.82 -22.63
CA ALA A 4 -21.93 18.46 -22.84
C ALA A 4 -20.75 18.46 -23.81
N LEU A 5 -19.83 17.53 -23.60
CA LEU A 5 -18.65 17.29 -24.43
C LEU A 5 -18.74 15.88 -25.03
N THR A 6 -18.28 15.73 -26.26
CA THR A 6 -18.03 14.44 -26.90
C THR A 6 -16.70 13.83 -26.43
N ASP A 7 -16.47 12.54 -26.67
CA ASP A 7 -15.23 11.84 -26.26
C ASP A 7 -13.95 12.57 -26.71
N ARG A 8 -13.92 13.08 -27.94
CA ARG A 8 -12.79 13.87 -28.46
C ARG A 8 -12.63 15.22 -27.78
N GLU A 9 -13.73 15.83 -27.35
CA GLU A 9 -13.70 17.11 -26.65
C GLU A 9 -13.26 16.93 -25.17
N LEU A 10 -13.51 15.76 -24.56
CA LEU A 10 -13.06 15.40 -23.21
C LEU A 10 -11.53 15.32 -23.09
N GLU A 11 -10.83 14.81 -24.11
CA GLU A 11 -9.36 14.73 -24.12
C GLU A 11 -8.69 16.10 -23.91
N SER A 12 -9.32 17.16 -24.43
CA SER A 12 -8.84 18.55 -24.28
C SER A 12 -9.16 19.19 -22.93
N PHE A 13 -10.02 18.57 -22.14
CA PHE A 13 -10.46 19.07 -20.83
C PHE A 13 -9.45 18.78 -19.71
N GLY A 14 -8.39 18.03 -20.04
CA GLY A 14 -7.34 17.60 -19.12
C GLY A 14 -7.75 16.33 -18.37
N THR A 15 -6.82 15.38 -18.25
CA THR A 15 -7.00 14.19 -17.42
C THR A 15 -6.40 14.46 -16.04
N PRO A 16 -7.18 14.40 -14.95
CA PRO A 16 -6.62 14.39 -13.61
C PRO A 16 -5.66 13.21 -13.46
N ASP A 17 -4.45 13.45 -12.95
CA ASP A 17 -3.45 12.40 -12.64
C ASP A 17 -3.27 12.28 -11.12
N PRO A 18 -4.25 11.71 -10.39
CA PRO A 18 -4.14 11.56 -8.95
C PRO A 18 -3.14 10.45 -8.60
N ARG A 19 -2.24 10.72 -7.63
CA ARG A 19 -1.36 9.68 -7.07
C ARG A 19 -2.14 8.79 -6.11
N ILE A 20 -2.50 7.58 -6.56
CA ILE A 20 -3.25 6.60 -5.76
C ILE A 20 -2.28 5.60 -5.13
N LEU A 21 -2.45 5.33 -3.83
CA LEU A 21 -1.77 4.23 -3.13
C LEU A 21 -2.79 3.24 -2.57
N VAL A 22 -2.47 1.96 -2.68
CA VAL A 22 -3.21 0.87 -2.04
C VAL A 22 -2.27 0.19 -1.06
N CYS A 23 -2.54 0.34 0.24
CA CYS A 23 -1.73 -0.22 1.31
C CYS A 23 -2.43 -1.41 1.98
N GLY A 24 -1.86 -2.60 1.85
CA GLY A 24 -2.25 -3.78 2.61
C GLY A 24 -1.42 -3.92 3.88
N CYS A 25 -2.08 -4.00 5.04
CA CYS A 25 -1.43 -4.12 6.34
C CYS A 25 -1.69 -5.49 6.98
N GLY A 26 -0.64 -6.15 7.47
CA GLY A 26 -0.72 -7.46 8.11
C GLY A 26 -1.12 -8.59 7.15
N GLY A 27 -1.31 -9.81 7.67
CA GLY A 27 -1.51 -11.00 6.83
C GLY A 27 -2.72 -10.93 5.89
N SER A 28 -3.89 -10.52 6.39
CA SER A 28 -5.09 -10.40 5.54
C SER A 28 -4.95 -9.29 4.49
N GLY A 29 -4.35 -8.15 4.87
CA GLY A 29 -4.05 -7.07 3.94
C GLY A 29 -3.08 -7.51 2.85
N ASN A 30 -1.99 -8.18 3.23
CA ASN A 30 -1.00 -8.74 2.31
C ASN A 30 -1.60 -9.79 1.36
N ASN A 31 -2.47 -10.66 1.86
CA ASN A 31 -3.20 -11.61 1.02
C ASN A 31 -4.11 -10.88 0.01
N THR A 32 -4.73 -9.77 0.42
CA THR A 32 -5.50 -8.91 -0.48
C THR A 32 -4.60 -8.28 -1.54
N MET A 33 -3.40 -7.83 -1.17
CA MET A 33 -2.42 -7.29 -2.12
C MET A 33 -2.00 -8.31 -3.18
N ASN A 34 -1.85 -9.58 -2.81
CA ASN A 34 -1.58 -10.65 -3.78
C ASN A 34 -2.67 -10.73 -4.86
N ARG A 35 -3.94 -10.62 -4.46
CA ARG A 35 -5.08 -10.66 -5.37
C ARG A 35 -5.15 -9.40 -6.24
N ILE A 36 -5.01 -8.22 -5.63
CA ILE A 36 -5.00 -6.92 -6.32
C ILE A 36 -3.91 -6.89 -7.39
N THR A 37 -2.70 -7.32 -7.02
CA THR A 37 -1.57 -7.34 -7.94
C THR A 37 -1.75 -8.40 -9.03
N HIS A 38 -2.40 -9.54 -8.74
CA HIS A 38 -2.68 -10.56 -9.73
C HIS A 38 -3.73 -10.14 -10.77
N ILE A 39 -4.76 -9.40 -10.35
CA ILE A 39 -5.81 -8.89 -11.25
C ILE A 39 -5.27 -7.75 -12.15
N GLY A 40 -4.21 -7.06 -11.71
CA GLY A 40 -3.58 -5.99 -12.49
C GLY A 40 -4.28 -4.65 -12.30
N VAL A 41 -4.17 -4.07 -11.11
CA VAL A 41 -4.67 -2.70 -10.87
C VAL A 41 -3.79 -1.68 -11.59
N GLU A 42 -4.40 -0.94 -12.51
CA GLU A 42 -3.79 0.17 -13.21
C GLU A 42 -3.92 1.48 -12.41
N GLY A 43 -2.92 2.35 -12.52
CA GLY A 43 -2.97 3.70 -11.93
C GLY A 43 -2.76 3.79 -10.41
N ALA A 44 -2.50 2.69 -9.71
CA ALA A 44 -2.24 2.70 -8.27
C ALA A 44 -0.90 2.05 -7.87
N ILE A 45 -0.22 2.67 -6.91
CA ILE A 45 0.99 2.13 -6.29
C ILE A 45 0.58 1.13 -5.20
N THR A 46 0.98 -0.13 -5.35
CA THR A 46 0.68 -1.18 -4.36
C THR A 46 1.77 -1.27 -3.29
N VAL A 47 1.36 -1.20 -2.02
CA VAL A 47 2.24 -1.24 -0.86
C VAL A 47 1.80 -2.35 0.10
N ALA A 48 2.72 -3.20 0.52
CA ALA A 48 2.49 -4.19 1.57
C ALA A 48 3.29 -3.82 2.83
N ILE A 49 2.64 -3.80 3.98
CA ILE A 49 3.25 -3.44 5.27
C ILE A 49 2.97 -4.57 6.26
N ASN A 50 4.03 -5.17 6.82
CA ASN A 50 3.86 -6.22 7.82
C ASN A 50 4.99 -6.21 8.87
N THR A 51 4.72 -6.82 10.02
CA THR A 51 5.70 -7.13 11.08
C THR A 51 6.32 -8.53 10.91
N ASP A 52 5.67 -9.39 10.11
CA ASP A 52 6.12 -10.73 9.77
C ASP A 52 6.87 -10.69 8.43
N LYS A 53 8.15 -11.09 8.47
CA LYS A 53 9.02 -11.12 7.29
C LYS A 53 8.66 -12.25 6.33
N GLN A 54 8.24 -13.40 6.84
CA GLN A 54 7.92 -14.56 6.00
C GLN A 54 6.67 -14.28 5.17
N ASP A 55 5.63 -13.73 5.78
CA ASP A 55 4.42 -13.34 5.06
C ASP A 55 4.71 -12.22 4.04
N LEU A 56 5.55 -11.25 4.40
CA LEU A 56 5.94 -10.17 3.51
C LEU A 56 6.77 -10.65 2.30
N ASP A 57 7.64 -11.66 2.47
CA ASP A 57 8.39 -12.26 1.38
C ASP A 57 7.45 -12.88 0.32
N LEU A 58 6.39 -13.56 0.78
CA LEU A 58 5.37 -14.20 -0.05
C LEU A 58 4.39 -13.20 -0.68
N THR A 59 4.41 -11.94 -0.26
CA THR A 59 3.50 -10.91 -0.75
C THR A 59 4.00 -10.26 -2.04
N ARG A 60 3.08 -10.02 -2.98
CA ARG A 60 3.27 -9.27 -4.22
C ARG A 60 2.73 -7.85 -4.05
N ALA A 61 3.63 -6.88 -4.16
CA ALA A 61 3.35 -5.45 -4.16
C ALA A 61 4.53 -4.71 -4.81
N MET A 62 4.32 -3.51 -5.33
CA MET A 62 5.40 -2.67 -5.86
C MET A 62 6.38 -2.24 -4.77
N GLN A 63 5.87 -1.98 -3.56
CA GLN A 63 6.67 -1.65 -2.39
C GLN A 63 6.33 -2.57 -1.21
N LYS A 64 7.34 -3.02 -0.47
CA LYS A 64 7.19 -3.87 0.72
C LYS A 64 7.92 -3.25 1.90
N LEU A 65 7.26 -3.15 3.05
CA LEU A 65 7.80 -2.56 4.26
C LEU A 65 7.67 -3.52 5.45
N LEU A 66 8.83 -3.95 5.97
CA LEU A 66 8.91 -4.64 7.26
C LEU A 66 8.97 -3.59 8.38
N VAL A 67 7.88 -3.44 9.13
CA VAL A 67 7.83 -2.56 10.30
C VAL A 67 8.22 -3.32 11.57
N GLY A 68 8.83 -2.63 12.54
CA GLY A 68 9.16 -3.21 13.84
C GLY A 68 10.28 -4.25 13.84
N ARG A 69 11.20 -4.24 12.86
CA ARG A 69 12.34 -5.20 12.78
C ARG A 69 13.10 -5.34 14.11
N HIS A 70 13.40 -4.25 14.80
CA HIS A 70 14.14 -4.28 16.08
C HIS A 70 13.28 -4.72 17.28
N ILE A 71 11.96 -4.78 17.10
CA ILE A 71 10.97 -5.12 18.13
C ILE A 71 10.60 -6.59 18.03
N THR A 72 10.20 -7.04 16.84
CA THR A 72 9.70 -8.41 16.59
C THR A 72 10.75 -9.35 15.99
N ARG A 73 11.90 -8.80 15.56
CA ARG A 73 12.92 -9.54 14.79
C ARG A 73 12.37 -10.13 13.48
N GLY A 74 11.25 -9.59 12.98
CA GLY A 74 10.56 -10.09 11.78
C GLY A 74 9.68 -11.31 12.02
N LEU A 75 9.37 -11.66 13.27
CA LEU A 75 8.53 -12.81 13.64
C LEU A 75 7.03 -12.46 13.76
N GLY A 76 6.66 -11.21 13.46
CA GLY A 76 5.28 -10.75 13.59
C GLY A 76 4.91 -10.21 14.97
N ALA A 77 3.75 -9.56 15.05
CA ALA A 77 3.18 -9.01 16.28
C ALA A 77 2.36 -10.04 17.09
N GLY A 78 2.21 -11.28 16.60
CA GLY A 78 1.50 -12.35 17.32
C GLY A 78 0.01 -12.08 17.57
N GLY A 79 -0.63 -11.24 16.77
CA GLY A 79 -2.04 -10.84 16.97
C GLY A 79 -2.24 -9.74 18.03
N ASP A 80 -1.17 -9.24 18.66
CA ASP A 80 -1.26 -8.13 19.61
C ASP A 80 -1.34 -6.77 18.87
N PRO A 81 -2.47 -6.04 18.96
CA PRO A 81 -2.64 -4.75 18.29
C PRO A 81 -1.79 -3.64 18.89
N VAL A 82 -1.46 -3.70 20.20
CA VAL A 82 -0.57 -2.75 20.85
C VAL A 82 0.85 -2.93 20.32
N MET A 83 1.28 -4.18 20.16
CA MET A 83 2.57 -4.48 19.55
C MET A 83 2.62 -4.04 18.08
N GLY A 84 1.56 -4.31 17.31
CA GLY A 84 1.42 -3.84 15.93
C GLY A 84 1.53 -2.31 15.80
N ARG A 85 0.85 -1.57 16.69
CA ARG A 85 0.94 -0.10 16.75
C ARG A 85 2.38 0.36 16.98
N ARG A 86 3.05 -0.17 18.01
CA ARG A 86 4.44 0.20 18.32
C ARG A 86 5.39 -0.06 17.14
N CYS A 87 5.17 -1.16 16.41
CA CYS A 87 5.95 -1.46 15.20
C CYS A 87 5.71 -0.44 14.09
N ALA A 88 4.45 -0.06 13.84
CA ALA A 88 4.10 0.95 12.84
C ALA A 88 4.63 2.33 13.22
N GLU A 89 4.55 2.73 14.50
CA GLU A 89 5.11 3.98 15.02
C GLU A 89 6.63 4.06 14.81
N ALA A 90 7.35 2.96 15.09
CA ALA A 90 8.78 2.88 14.82
C ALA A 90 9.13 3.01 13.32
N GLY A 91 8.17 2.72 12.43
CA GLY A 91 8.30 2.86 10.97
C GLY A 91 7.75 4.17 10.41
N ARG A 92 7.29 5.11 11.25
CA ARG A 92 6.54 6.31 10.85
C ARG A 92 7.23 7.12 9.77
N ASP A 93 8.54 7.34 9.88
CA ASP A 93 9.28 8.15 8.91
C ASP A 93 9.30 7.51 7.52
N VAL A 94 9.42 6.19 7.46
CA VAL A 94 9.41 5.44 6.20
C VAL A 94 8.00 5.38 5.60
N ILE A 95 6.98 5.18 6.44
CA ILE A 95 5.58 5.26 6.02
C ILE A 95 5.26 6.65 5.46
N GLY A 96 5.74 7.71 6.12
CA GLY A 96 5.58 9.10 5.66
C GLY A 96 6.17 9.31 4.26
N LYS A 97 7.39 8.83 4.01
CA LYS A 97 8.02 8.89 2.67
C LYS A 97 7.19 8.17 1.61
N ILE A 98 6.65 6.98 1.91
CA ILE A 98 5.79 6.24 0.97
C ILE A 98 4.54 7.05 0.62
N VAL A 99 3.85 7.57 1.65
CA VAL A 99 2.57 8.29 1.49
C VAL A 99 2.76 9.62 0.75
N HIS A 100 3.81 10.37 1.06
CA HIS A 100 4.03 11.68 0.44
C HIS A 100 4.62 11.60 -0.97
N GLY A 101 5.40 10.54 -1.28
CA GLY A 101 6.14 10.44 -2.53
C GLY A 101 7.42 11.25 -2.45
#